data_AF-A0A6P0Y297-F1
#
_entry.id   AF-A0A6P0Y297-F1
#
_cell.length_a   1.000
_cell.length_b   1.000
_cell.length_c   1.000
_cell.angle_alpha   90.00
_cell.angle_beta   90.00
_cell.angle_gamma   90.00
#
_symmetry.space_group_name_H-M   'P 1'
#
loop_
_entity.id
_entity.type
_entity.pdbx_description
1 polymer ?
#
loop_
_entity_poly.entity_id
_entity_poly.type
_entity_poly.pdbx_seq_one_letter_code
_entity_poly.pdbx_strand_id
1 'polypeptide(L)'
;MMMRTFYHILSQEKGLTRAQILQEAQLAMLEGRAIIEERNFVYQPKASVENPNPEVIIKPLPGNILDVGKDLTHPYYWSAFELLGNPY
;
A
#
# COMPACT_ATOMS: atom_id res chain seq x y z
N MET A 1 -5.87 8.11 7.62
CA MET A 1 -4.90 8.98 6.90
C MET A 1 -3.93 8.20 6.02
N MET A 2 -3.39 7.07 6.49
CA MET A 2 -2.37 6.29 5.77
C MET A 2 -2.83 5.70 4.42
N MET A 3 -4.01 5.07 4.36
CA MET A 3 -4.51 4.50 3.10
C MET A 3 -4.83 5.52 2.02
N ARG A 4 -5.16 6.77 2.37
CA ARG A 4 -5.33 7.83 1.38
C ARG A 4 -4.01 8.12 0.65
N THR A 5 -2.90 7.99 1.37
CA THR A 5 -1.55 8.13 0.82
C THR A 5 -1.17 6.93 -0.02
N PHE A 6 -1.48 5.71 0.43
CA PHE A 6 -1.29 4.50 -0.38
C PHE A 6 -2.08 4.54 -1.67
N TYR A 7 -3.37 4.88 -1.57
CA TYR A 7 -4.22 5.10 -2.71
C TYR A 7 -3.64 6.21 -3.61
N HIS A 8 -3.13 7.31 -3.06
CA HIS A 8 -2.49 8.36 -3.88
C HIS A 8 -1.24 7.85 -4.61
N ILE A 9 -0.41 7.05 -3.94
CA ILE A 9 0.80 6.45 -4.50
C ILE A 9 0.43 5.45 -5.60
N LEU A 10 -0.53 4.55 -5.36
CA LEU A 10 -0.90 3.49 -6.29
C LEU A 10 -1.87 3.96 -7.39
N SER A 11 -2.66 5.00 -7.17
CA SER A 11 -3.53 5.61 -8.21
C SER A 11 -2.75 6.30 -9.33
N GLN A 12 -1.46 6.51 -9.13
CA GLN A 12 -0.55 6.95 -10.18
C GLN A 12 -0.09 5.78 -11.07
N GLU A 13 -0.37 4.54 -10.70
CA GLU A 13 -0.20 3.38 -11.59
C GLU A 13 -1.35 3.32 -12.60
N LYS A 14 -1.00 3.30 -13.88
CA LYS A 14 -1.97 3.22 -14.97
C LYS A 14 -2.61 1.82 -15.00
N GLY A 15 -3.93 1.77 -15.01
CA GLY A 15 -4.70 0.59 -15.43
C GLY A 15 -5.53 -0.11 -14.35
N LEU A 16 -5.40 0.27 -13.07
CA LEU A 16 -6.16 -0.34 -11.98
C LEU A 16 -7.36 0.51 -11.56
N THR A 17 -8.49 -0.14 -11.28
CA THR A 17 -9.64 0.51 -10.65
C THR A 17 -9.34 0.85 -9.20
N ARG A 18 -10.05 1.83 -8.62
CA ARG A 18 -9.85 2.25 -7.23
C ARG A 18 -9.99 1.10 -6.23
N ALA A 19 -10.93 0.20 -6.48
CA ALA A 19 -11.17 -0.98 -5.64
C ALA A 19 -10.00 -1.96 -5.71
N GLN A 20 -9.45 -2.23 -6.90
CA GLN A 20 -8.29 -3.10 -7.07
C GLN A 20 -7.04 -2.53 -6.40
N ILE A 21 -6.84 -1.21 -6.50
CA ILE A 21 -5.74 -0.53 -5.81
C ILE A 21 -5.84 -0.71 -4.28
N LEU A 22 -7.05 -0.55 -3.74
CA LEU A 22 -7.27 -0.68 -2.30
C LEU A 22 -7.07 -2.12 -1.83
N GLN A 23 -7.61 -3.08 -2.58
CA GLN A 23 -7.46 -4.50 -2.29
C GLN A 23 -5.98 -4.91 -2.33
N GLU A 24 -5.25 -4.49 -3.36
CA GLU A 24 -3.82 -4.79 -3.46
C GLU A 24 -3.03 -4.12 -2.34
N ALA A 25 -3.35 -2.88 -1.97
CA ALA A 25 -2.74 -2.21 -0.82
C ALA A 25 -2.97 -2.98 0.50
N GLN A 26 -4.19 -3.48 0.72
CA GLN A 26 -4.51 -4.30 1.90
C GLN A 26 -3.74 -5.62 1.91
N LEU A 27 -3.74 -6.34 0.79
CA LEU A 27 -2.99 -7.59 0.65
C LEU A 27 -1.50 -7.37 0.81
N ALA A 28 -0.95 -6.30 0.23
CA ALA A 28 0.46 -5.98 0.34
C ALA A 28 0.87 -5.63 1.77
N MET A 29 0.03 -4.91 2.52
CA MET A 29 0.29 -4.65 3.94
C MET A 29 0.19 -5.93 4.77
N LEU A 30 -0.82 -6.78 4.50
CA LEU A 30 -1.00 -8.05 5.22
C LEU A 30 0.14 -9.05 4.95
N GLU A 31 0.67 -9.07 3.72
CA GLU A 31 1.76 -9.95 3.30
C GLU A 31 3.16 -9.36 3.58
N GLY A 32 3.26 -8.15 4.16
CA GLY A 32 4.54 -7.47 4.42
C GLY A 32 5.28 -6.98 3.16
N ARG A 33 4.58 -6.93 2.02
CA ARG A 33 5.09 -6.40 0.72
C ARG A 33 5.02 -4.88 0.62
N ALA A 34 4.42 -4.23 1.61
CA ALA A 34 4.32 -2.79 1.74
C ALA A 34 5.01 -2.37 3.05
N ILE A 35 6.15 -1.70 2.94
CA ILE A 35 6.94 -1.24 4.07
C ILE A 35 7.27 0.24 3.95
N ILE A 36 7.67 0.84 5.07
CA ILE A 36 8.18 2.21 5.10
C ILE A 36 9.64 2.17 5.50
N GLU A 37 10.51 2.64 4.60
CA GLU A 37 11.95 2.75 4.84
C GLU A 37 12.41 4.18 4.56
N GLU A 38 13.05 4.81 5.55
CA GLU A 38 13.73 6.10 5.38
C GLU A 38 12.84 7.20 4.75
N ARG A 39 11.59 7.31 5.21
CA ARG A 39 10.53 8.19 4.64
C ARG A 39 10.11 7.84 3.21
N ASN A 40 10.44 6.67 2.71
CA ASN A 40 9.92 6.15 1.45
C ASN A 40 8.95 5.01 1.72
N PHE A 41 7.86 5.02 0.98
CA PHE A 41 6.99 3.89 0.82
C PHE A 41 7.60 2.94 -0.21
N VAL A 42 7.88 1.71 0.22
CA VAL A 42 8.41 0.65 -0.63
C VAL A 42 7.30 -0.39 -0.80
N TYR A 43 6.90 -0.59 -2.04
CA TYR A 43 5.87 -1.56 -2.41
C TYR A 43 6.42 -2.55 -3.43
N GLN A 44 6.22 -3.83 -3.14
CA GLN A 44 6.57 -4.91 -4.03
C GLN A 44 5.28 -5.53 -4.60
N PRO A 45 4.95 -5.25 -5.88
CA PRO A 45 3.81 -5.88 -6.52
C PRO A 45 4.01 -7.40 -6.61
N LYS A 46 2.91 -8.14 -6.57
CA LYS A 46 2.96 -9.60 -6.71
C LYS A 46 3.28 -9.93 -8.17
N ALA A 47 4.25 -10.82 -8.38
CA ALA A 47 4.55 -11.30 -9.72
C ALA A 47 3.29 -11.97 -10.30
N SER A 48 2.92 -11.56 -11.50
CA SER A 48 1.76 -12.08 -12.23
C SER A 48 2.23 -12.71 -13.54
N VAL A 49 1.35 -13.49 -14.17
CA VAL A 49 1.66 -14.14 -15.47
C VAL A 49 2.00 -13.09 -16.54
N GLU A 50 1.40 -11.90 -16.44
CA GLU A 50 1.63 -10.77 -17.34
C GLU A 50 2.87 -9.94 -16.97
N ASN A 51 3.26 -9.93 -15.70
CA ASN A 51 4.48 -9.27 -15.24
C ASN A 51 5.27 -10.18 -14.27
N PRO A 52 6.14 -11.06 -14.79
CA PRO A 52 6.85 -12.05 -13.99
C PRO A 52 7.96 -11.45 -13.12
N ASN A 53 8.37 -10.20 -13.36
CA ASN A 53 9.38 -9.52 -12.57
C ASN A 53 8.94 -8.07 -12.29
N PRO A 54 7.97 -7.89 -11.38
CA PRO A 54 7.45 -6.56 -11.08
C PRO A 54 8.52 -5.69 -10.44
N GLU A 55 8.67 -4.47 -10.95
CA GLU A 55 9.60 -3.50 -10.40
C GLU A 55 9.13 -3.08 -8.99
N VAL A 56 10.09 -2.94 -8.08
CA VAL A 56 9.82 -2.41 -6.74
C VAL A 56 9.52 -0.92 -6.86
N ILE A 57 8.36 -0.52 -6.34
CA ILE A 57 7.89 0.85 -6.42
C ILE A 57 8.28 1.56 -5.14
N ILE A 58 9.15 2.57 -5.28
CA ILE A 58 9.62 3.40 -4.19
C ILE A 58 9.05 4.81 -4.39
N LYS A 59 8.23 5.28 -3.45
CA LYS A 59 7.70 6.65 -3.48
C LYS A 59 7.95 7.38 -2.18
N PRO A 60 8.31 8.67 -2.20
CA PRO A 60 8.46 9.44 -0.97
C PRO A 60 7.11 9.56 -0.26
N LEU A 61 7.12 9.37 1.06
CA LEU A 61 5.96 9.67 1.89
C LEU A 61 5.73 11.18 1.92
N PRO A 62 4.47 11.64 1.84
CA PRO A 62 4.16 13.04 2.02
C PRO A 62 4.59 13.49 3.43
N GLY A 63 5.19 14.68 3.52
CA GLY A 63 5.92 15.15 4.71
C GLY A 63 5.10 15.34 5.99
N ASN A 64 3.80 15.14 5.94
CA ASN A 64 2.89 15.11 7.09
C ASN A 64 2.79 13.73 7.76
N ILE A 65 3.48 12.71 7.22
CA ILE A 65 3.51 11.36 7.78
C ILE A 65 4.82 11.20 8.55
N LEU A 66 4.72 11.29 9.88
CA LEU A 66 5.80 10.92 10.80
C LEU A 66 6.04 9.43 10.71
N ASP A 67 7.32 9.04 10.72
CA ASP A 67 7.88 7.69 10.61
C ASP A 67 6.92 6.59 11.12
N VAL A 68 6.02 6.16 10.24
CA VAL A 68 5.04 5.13 10.58
C VAL A 68 5.80 3.83 10.51
N GLY A 69 5.69 3.03 11.56
CA GLY A 69 6.56 1.89 11.82
C GLY A 69 6.93 1.10 10.56
N LYS A 70 8.20 0.71 10.49
CA LYS A 70 8.84 0.05 9.35
C LYS A 70 8.01 -1.11 8.76
N ASP A 71 7.30 -1.82 9.63
CA ASP A 71 6.45 -2.95 9.28
C ASP A 71 4.96 -2.58 9.38
N LEU A 72 4.25 -2.70 8.25
CA LEU A 72 2.83 -2.40 8.13
C LEU A 72 1.92 -3.63 8.24
N THR A 73 2.50 -4.79 8.53
CA THR A 73 1.79 -6.05 8.74
C THR A 73 0.90 -6.01 9.99
N HIS A 74 1.24 -5.15 10.95
CA HIS A 74 0.52 -5.09 12.22
C HIS A 74 -0.94 -4.62 12.03
N PRO A 75 -1.93 -5.31 12.63
CA PRO A 75 -3.36 -4.97 12.50
C PRO A 75 -3.71 -3.52 12.83
N TYR A 76 -2.90 -2.88 13.68
CA TYR A 76 -3.03 -1.45 13.97
C TYR A 76 -3.12 -0.57 12.71
N TYR A 77 -2.44 -0.92 11.61
CA TYR A 77 -2.39 -0.09 10.39
C TYR A 77 -3.58 -0.29 9.45
N TRP A 78 -4.23 -1.44 9.50
CA TRP A 78 -5.30 -1.81 8.55
C TRP A 78 -6.64 -2.19 9.20
N SER A 79 -6.71 -2.42 10.51
CA SER A 79 -7.93 -2.80 11.25
C SER A 79 -9.09 -1.80 11.14
N ALA A 80 -8.79 -0.51 10.97
CA ALA A 80 -9.82 0.52 10.73
C ALA A 80 -10.65 0.24 9.46
N PHE A 81 -10.13 -0.55 8.51
CA PHE A 81 -10.81 -0.90 7.26
C PHE A 81 -11.66 -2.17 7.38
N GLU A 82 -11.28 -3.10 8.24
CA GLU A 82 -12.15 -4.25 8.56
C GLU A 82 -13.38 -3.81 9.36
N LEU A 83 -13.17 -2.95 10.36
CA LEU A 83 -14.23 -2.48 11.26
C LEU A 83 -15.29 -1.60 10.58
N LEU A 84 -14.90 -0.83 9.57
CA LEU A 84 -15.83 0.02 8.83
C LEU A 84 -16.60 -0.74 7.74
N GLY A 85 -16.34 -2.04 7.56
CA GLY A 85 -17.03 -2.89 6.60
C GLY A 85 -17.07 -2.24 5.23
N ASN A 86 -15.96 -2.30 4.48
CA ASN A 86 -15.78 -1.76 3.13
C ASN A 86 -17.02 -1.02 2.56
N PRO A 87 -17.20 0.29 2.83
CA PRO A 87 -18.33 1.05 2.28
C PRO A 87 -18.07 1.50 0.83
N TYR A 88 -17.29 0.72 0.07
CA TYR A 88 -16.95 0.98 -1.34
C TYR A 88 -17.38 -0.18 -2.22
#